data_AF-A0AAD9MNQ9-F1
#
_entry.id   AF-A0AAD9MNQ9-F1
#
_cell.length_a   1.000
_cell.length_b   1.000
_cell.length_c   1.000
_cell.angle_alpha   90.00
_cell.angle_beta   90.00
_cell.angle_gamma   90.00
#
_symmetry.space_group_name_H-M   'P 1'
#
loop_
_entity.id
_entity.type
_entity.pdbx_description
1 polymer ?
#
loop_
_entity_poly.entity_id
_entity_poly.type
_entity_poly.pdbx_seq_one_letter_code
_entity_poly.pdbx_strand_id
1 'polypeptide(L)'
;MAPKKRVAPIPAAARKGAAKPAPVKKAVVNPLYEKRPKIFGTFRAGPTDGFPPAINRFTKTADKSTATALFKLLLKYRPEDRTAKKQRLLAEAEARTKGVEVEKKRPVVVKYGINHVTQLIESGKAQLVVIAHDVDPLEIVVWLPTLCKKMGIPYVIVKGKARLGTVVHKKNAAAVCLTAVKNEDQRELAKIVEAAKALYEGRVSWGGGIMGAKSQAKTRKRARAVAREAR
;
A
#
# COMPACT_ATOMS: atom_id res chain seq x y z
N MET A 1 -34.17 46.86 -93.47
CA MET A 1 -34.41 48.25 -93.07
C MET A 1 -35.87 48.41 -92.65
N ALA A 2 -36.13 48.40 -91.34
CA ALA A 2 -37.25 49.02 -90.59
C ALA A 2 -37.09 48.63 -89.10
N PRO A 3 -37.40 49.52 -88.14
CA PRO A 3 -36.49 49.75 -87.02
C PRO A 3 -37.05 49.45 -85.61
N LYS A 4 -36.07 49.37 -84.71
CA LYS A 4 -36.07 49.27 -83.23
C LYS A 4 -37.22 50.00 -82.52
N LYS A 5 -37.86 49.32 -81.54
CA LYS A 5 -38.42 50.00 -80.35
C LYS A 5 -37.36 50.06 -79.25
N ARG A 6 -36.94 51.28 -78.95
CA ARG A 6 -36.11 51.66 -77.79
C ARG A 6 -36.92 51.45 -76.49
N VAL A 7 -36.26 50.93 -75.46
CA VAL A 7 -36.65 51.16 -74.06
C VAL A 7 -35.44 51.75 -73.34
N ALA A 8 -35.70 52.78 -72.54
CA ALA A 8 -34.75 53.71 -71.93
C ALA A 8 -33.84 53.09 -70.85
N PRO A 9 -32.68 53.70 -70.55
CA PRO A 9 -31.74 53.20 -69.55
C PRO A 9 -32.21 53.54 -68.13
N ILE A 10 -32.09 52.58 -67.21
CA ILE A 10 -32.28 52.79 -65.77
C ILE A 10 -30.94 53.29 -65.17
N PRO A 11 -30.94 54.23 -64.20
CA PRO A 11 -29.79 55.07 -63.87
C PRO A 11 -28.70 54.36 -63.06
N ALA A 12 -27.45 54.83 -63.25
CA ALA A 12 -26.29 54.45 -62.47
C ALA A 12 -26.42 54.87 -60.99
N ALA A 13 -26.75 53.91 -60.12
CA ALA A 13 -26.63 54.09 -58.68
C ALA A 13 -25.21 53.74 -58.20
N ALA A 14 -24.45 54.80 -57.94
CA ALA A 14 -23.40 54.91 -56.93
C ALA A 14 -22.30 53.83 -56.86
N ARG A 15 -21.12 54.18 -57.40
CA ARG A 15 -19.84 53.69 -56.87
C ARG A 15 -19.73 54.10 -55.39
N LYS A 16 -19.62 53.13 -54.48
CA LYS A 16 -18.95 53.30 -53.18
C LYS A 16 -17.86 52.24 -53.05
N GLY A 17 -16.72 52.68 -52.55
CA GLY A 17 -15.40 52.09 -52.78
C GLY A 17 -15.25 50.63 -52.37
N ALA A 18 -14.36 49.94 -53.06
CA ALA A 18 -13.81 48.67 -52.64
C ALA A 18 -13.21 48.82 -51.23
N ALA A 19 -13.90 48.28 -50.23
CA ALA A 19 -13.34 48.12 -48.90
C ALA A 19 -12.16 47.15 -49.01
N LYS A 20 -10.98 47.58 -48.56
CA LYS A 20 -9.82 46.69 -48.37
C LYS A 20 -10.27 45.51 -47.49
N PRO A 21 -9.91 44.25 -47.81
CA PRO A 21 -10.23 43.14 -46.92
C PRO A 21 -9.54 43.40 -45.57
N ALA A 22 -10.34 43.49 -44.51
CA ALA A 22 -9.82 43.55 -43.15
C ALA A 22 -8.93 42.33 -42.89
N PRO A 23 -7.80 42.47 -42.18
CA PRO A 23 -6.96 41.33 -41.87
C PRO A 23 -7.80 40.35 -41.05
N VAL A 24 -7.93 39.13 -41.57
CA VAL A 24 -8.54 38.01 -40.86
C VAL A 24 -7.74 37.84 -39.57
N LYS A 25 -8.30 38.26 -38.43
CA LYS A 25 -7.74 37.95 -37.12
C LYS A 25 -7.76 36.44 -37.01
N LYS A 26 -6.62 35.79 -37.26
CA LYS A 26 -6.43 34.38 -36.89
C LYS A 26 -6.75 34.30 -35.41
N ALA A 27 -7.84 33.63 -35.06
CA ALA A 27 -8.12 33.33 -33.67
C ALA A 27 -6.88 32.62 -33.12
N VAL A 28 -6.19 33.26 -32.17
CA VAL A 28 -5.11 32.62 -31.43
C VAL A 28 -5.78 31.55 -30.58
N VAL A 29 -5.95 30.36 -31.15
CA VAL A 29 -6.41 29.20 -30.38
C VAL A 29 -5.25 28.89 -29.44
N ASN A 30 -5.43 29.21 -28.17
CA ASN A 30 -4.40 28.97 -27.16
C ASN A 30 -4.07 27.47 -27.17
N PRO A 31 -2.84 27.06 -27.54
CA PRO A 31 -2.48 25.65 -27.69
C PRO A 31 -2.52 24.88 -26.36
N LEU A 32 -2.71 25.57 -25.24
CA LEU A 32 -2.93 25.00 -23.91
C LEU A 32 -4.38 24.56 -23.66
N TYR A 33 -5.35 24.91 -24.52
CA TYR A 33 -6.77 24.61 -24.33
C TYR A 33 -7.29 23.59 -25.36
N GLU A 34 -7.04 22.32 -25.11
CA GLU A 34 -7.75 21.23 -25.81
C GLU A 34 -9.18 21.11 -25.27
N LYS A 35 -10.18 21.20 -26.15
CA LYS A 35 -11.52 20.69 -25.82
C LYS A 35 -11.42 19.19 -25.62
N ARG A 36 -11.40 18.74 -24.37
CA ARG A 36 -11.56 17.33 -24.02
C ARG A 36 -13.05 17.00 -23.96
N PRO A 37 -13.65 16.39 -25.00
CA PRO A 37 -15.03 15.95 -24.91
C PRO A 37 -15.14 14.93 -23.76
N LYS A 38 -15.99 15.20 -22.76
CA LYS A 38 -16.39 14.19 -21.79
C LYS A 38 -17.33 13.23 -22.50
N ILE A 39 -16.79 12.11 -22.95
CA ILE A 39 -17.58 11.01 -23.52
C ILE A 39 -18.34 10.37 -22.35
N PHE A 40 -19.59 10.79 -22.12
CA PHE A 40 -20.53 10.11 -21.24
C PHE A 40 -21.12 8.94 -22.02
N GLY A 41 -20.42 7.81 -22.02
CA GLY A 41 -20.86 6.61 -22.72
C GLY A 41 -19.69 5.71 -23.06
N THR A 42 -19.77 4.46 -22.64
CA THR A 42 -18.68 3.49 -22.48
C THR A 42 -17.80 3.76 -21.26
N PHE A 43 -17.87 2.80 -20.34
CA PHE A 43 -17.01 2.60 -19.19
C PHE A 43 -15.54 2.56 -19.67
N ARG A 44 -14.94 3.73 -19.88
CA ARG A 44 -13.50 3.86 -19.81
C ARG A 44 -13.20 3.56 -18.35
N ALA A 45 -12.81 2.31 -18.07
CA ALA A 45 -12.20 1.95 -16.81
C ALA A 45 -10.92 2.80 -16.70
N GLY A 46 -11.07 4.04 -16.23
CA GLY A 46 -9.99 4.76 -15.58
C GLY A 46 -9.55 3.93 -14.37
N PRO A 47 -8.35 4.15 -13.83
CA PRO A 47 -7.81 3.38 -12.70
C PRO A 47 -8.54 3.64 -11.36
N THR A 48 -9.83 3.97 -11.37
CA THR A 48 -10.62 4.41 -10.21
C THR A 48 -11.10 3.28 -9.30
N ASP A 49 -10.98 2.01 -9.71
CA ASP A 49 -11.23 0.84 -8.84
C ASP A 49 -9.93 0.32 -8.17
N GLY A 50 -8.91 1.17 -8.14
CA GLY A 50 -7.65 0.89 -7.46
C GLY A 50 -7.70 1.31 -6.00
N PHE A 51 -7.18 0.49 -5.09
CA PHE A 51 -7.02 0.90 -3.70
C PHE A 51 -5.69 1.64 -3.50
N PRO A 52 -5.67 2.64 -2.59
CA PRO A 52 -4.49 3.44 -2.30
C PRO A 52 -3.23 2.62 -1.97
N PRO A 53 -2.03 3.14 -2.29
CA PRO A 53 -0.77 2.48 -1.96
C PRO A 53 -0.59 2.11 -0.48
N ALA A 54 -1.15 2.91 0.43
CA ALA A 54 -1.10 2.63 1.87
C ALA A 54 -1.78 1.30 2.22
N ILE A 55 -2.93 1.02 1.60
CA ILE A 55 -3.67 -0.23 1.77
C ILE A 55 -2.99 -1.36 0.99
N ASN A 56 -2.45 -1.07 -0.20
CA ASN A 56 -1.74 -2.05 -1.02
C ASN A 56 -0.43 -2.56 -0.45
N ARG A 57 0.03 -1.97 0.64
CA ARG A 57 1.15 -2.52 1.39
C ARG A 57 0.78 -3.83 2.09
N PHE A 58 -0.46 -3.99 2.55
CA PHE A 58 -0.91 -5.17 3.31
C PHE A 58 -1.22 -6.38 2.42
N THR A 59 -1.41 -6.19 1.11
CA THR A 59 -1.57 -7.29 0.15
C THR A 59 -0.23 -8.01 -0.10
N LYS A 60 0.89 -7.29 0.03
CA LYS A 60 2.25 -7.80 -0.14
C LYS A 60 2.80 -8.34 1.18
N THR A 61 2.46 -9.58 1.50
CA THR A 61 2.95 -10.26 2.71
C THR A 61 4.27 -10.99 2.47
N ALA A 62 5.03 -11.26 3.53
CA ALA A 62 6.19 -12.13 3.49
C ALA A 62 5.86 -13.51 2.89
N ASP A 63 6.83 -14.08 2.18
CA ASP A 63 6.74 -15.43 1.64
C ASP A 63 6.72 -16.48 2.75
N LYS A 64 6.36 -17.72 2.39
CA LYS A 64 6.19 -18.82 3.35
C LYS A 64 7.49 -19.17 4.07
N SER A 65 8.64 -19.08 3.40
CA SER A 65 9.95 -19.42 3.97
C SER A 65 10.35 -18.39 5.04
N THR A 66 10.33 -17.10 4.68
CA THR A 66 10.62 -16.00 5.60
C THR A 66 9.67 -15.99 6.79
N ALA A 67 8.37 -16.20 6.56
CA ALA A 67 7.40 -16.30 7.63
C ALA A 67 7.71 -17.46 8.60
N THR A 68 8.13 -18.62 8.08
CA THR A 68 8.41 -19.80 8.91
C THR A 68 9.65 -19.57 9.79
N ALA A 69 10.72 -18.99 9.22
CA ALA A 69 11.91 -18.59 9.98
C ALA A 69 11.55 -17.58 11.08
N LEU A 70 10.75 -16.56 10.75
CA LEU A 70 10.27 -15.55 11.69
C LEU A 70 9.47 -16.16 12.86
N PHE A 71 8.52 -17.05 12.58
CA PHE A 71 7.71 -17.66 13.64
C PHE A 71 8.53 -18.61 14.52
N LYS A 72 9.53 -19.33 13.98
CA LYS A 72 10.47 -20.12 14.80
C LYS A 72 11.23 -19.24 15.77
N LEU A 73 11.73 -18.09 15.32
CA LEU A 73 12.40 -17.11 16.18
C LEU A 73 11.43 -16.56 17.25
N LEU A 74 10.24 -16.13 16.86
CA LEU A 74 9.24 -15.56 17.78
C LEU A 74 8.80 -16.54 18.88
N LEU A 75 8.72 -17.84 18.57
CA LEU A 75 8.37 -18.88 19.56
C LEU A 75 9.46 -19.08 20.63
N LYS A 76 10.73 -18.81 20.33
CA LYS A 76 11.83 -18.83 21.33
C LYS A 76 11.67 -17.73 22.38
N TYR A 77 11.14 -16.57 21.98
CA TYR A 77 11.01 -15.36 22.81
C TYR A 77 9.58 -15.15 23.34
N ARG A 78 8.83 -16.23 23.50
CA ARG A 78 7.43 -16.19 23.91
C ARG A 78 7.27 -15.57 25.30
N PRO A 79 6.30 -14.66 25.52
CA PRO A 79 5.97 -14.21 26.87
C PRO A 79 5.40 -15.37 27.69
N GLU A 80 5.58 -15.32 29.01
CA GLU A 80 5.08 -16.35 29.92
C GLU A 80 3.55 -16.46 29.88
N ASP A 81 3.05 -17.69 30.00
CA ASP A 81 1.64 -17.95 30.21
C ASP A 81 1.20 -17.62 31.65
N ARG A 82 -0.11 -17.45 31.87
CA ARG A 82 -0.66 -17.16 33.20
C ARG A 82 -0.33 -18.26 34.22
N THR A 83 -0.30 -19.51 33.78
CA THR A 83 0.05 -20.68 34.60
C THR A 83 1.54 -20.66 35.00
N ALA A 84 2.43 -20.49 34.04
CA ALA A 84 3.87 -20.35 34.25
C ALA A 84 4.19 -19.15 35.17
N LYS A 85 3.51 -18.02 34.97
CA LYS A 85 3.64 -16.85 35.84
C LYS A 85 3.23 -17.15 37.28
N LYS A 86 2.12 -17.88 37.49
CA LYS A 86 1.69 -18.31 38.83
C LYS A 86 2.73 -19.21 39.49
N GLN A 87 3.23 -20.21 38.77
CA GLN A 87 4.28 -21.11 39.28
C GLN A 87 5.56 -20.36 39.63
N ARG A 88 6.00 -19.43 38.77
CA ARG A 88 7.17 -18.58 39.07
C ARG A 88 6.98 -17.76 40.34
N LEU A 89 5.80 -17.15 40.52
CA LEU A 89 5.51 -16.36 41.72
C LEU A 89 5.41 -17.23 42.99
N LEU A 90 4.88 -18.45 42.90
CA LEU A 90 4.85 -19.39 44.02
C LEU A 90 6.26 -19.85 44.40
N ALA A 91 7.07 -20.26 43.43
CA ALA A 91 8.46 -20.65 43.66
C ALA A 91 9.30 -19.48 44.24
N GLU A 92 9.05 -18.27 43.77
CA GLU A 92 9.70 -17.08 44.31
C GLU A 92 9.26 -16.78 45.75
N ALA A 93 7.96 -16.91 46.05
CA ALA A 93 7.46 -16.75 47.41
C ALA A 93 8.09 -17.78 48.36
N GLU A 94 8.20 -19.05 47.93
CA GLU A 94 8.88 -20.12 48.68
C GLU A 94 10.39 -19.90 48.85
N ALA A 95 11.08 -19.37 47.82
CA ALA A 95 12.50 -19.03 47.92
C ALA A 95 12.72 -17.87 48.91
N ARG A 96 11.82 -16.88 48.89
CA ARG A 96 11.86 -15.73 49.79
C ARG A 96 11.55 -16.12 51.24
N THR A 97 10.60 -17.03 51.50
CA THR A 97 10.38 -17.54 52.85
C THR A 97 11.56 -18.35 53.38
N LYS A 98 12.33 -18.98 52.48
CA LYS A 98 13.59 -19.68 52.80
C LYS A 98 14.81 -18.75 52.91
N GLY A 99 14.64 -17.43 52.78
CA GLY A 99 15.71 -16.44 52.92
C GLY A 99 16.71 -16.39 51.76
N VAL A 100 16.40 -17.02 50.62
CA VAL A 100 17.27 -16.95 49.42
C VAL A 100 16.85 -15.75 48.58
N GLU A 101 17.75 -14.78 48.43
CA GLU A 101 17.53 -13.64 47.55
C GLU A 101 17.74 -14.04 46.08
N VAL A 102 16.70 -13.88 45.25
CA VAL A 102 16.72 -14.28 43.84
C VAL A 102 17.01 -13.06 42.97
N GLU A 103 18.21 -13.00 42.39
CA GLU A 103 18.53 -11.99 41.38
C GLU A 103 17.70 -12.18 40.10
N LYS A 104 16.95 -11.15 39.72
CA LYS A 104 16.06 -11.18 38.55
C LYS A 104 16.71 -10.55 37.32
N LYS A 105 17.35 -11.36 36.49
CA LYS A 105 17.70 -10.93 35.13
C LYS A 105 16.40 -10.78 34.32
N ARG A 106 16.13 -9.59 33.79
CA ARG A 106 14.91 -9.32 33.00
C ARG A 106 14.90 -10.23 31.77
N PRO A 107 13.85 -11.08 31.58
CA PRO A 107 13.80 -11.96 30.42
C PRO A 107 13.57 -11.14 29.14
N VAL A 108 14.30 -11.52 28.09
CA VAL A 108 14.07 -10.99 26.75
C VAL A 108 12.82 -11.67 26.20
N VAL A 109 11.78 -10.88 25.96
CA VAL A 109 10.49 -11.38 25.49
C VAL A 109 9.98 -10.52 24.35
N VAL A 110 9.19 -11.16 23.48
CA VAL A 110 8.39 -10.50 22.46
C VAL A 110 7.46 -9.48 23.11
N LYS A 111 7.49 -8.24 22.63
CA LYS A 111 6.57 -7.19 23.06
C LYS A 111 5.38 -7.15 22.11
N TYR A 112 4.20 -6.95 22.67
CA TYR A 112 2.94 -7.02 21.94
C TYR A 112 1.99 -5.92 22.39
N GLY A 113 0.95 -5.70 21.57
CA GLY A 113 -0.03 -4.64 21.77
C GLY A 113 0.39 -3.37 21.08
N ILE A 114 -0.52 -2.76 20.32
CA ILE A 114 -0.16 -1.68 19.40
C ILE A 114 0.42 -0.46 20.12
N ASN A 115 -0.20 0.01 21.20
CA ASN A 115 0.27 1.17 21.96
C ASN A 115 1.68 0.99 22.53
N HIS A 116 2.03 -0.23 22.93
CA HIS A 116 3.36 -0.52 23.46
C HIS A 116 4.38 -0.66 22.33
N VAL A 117 4.00 -1.32 21.23
CA VAL A 117 4.84 -1.43 20.03
C VAL A 117 5.18 -0.05 19.48
N THR A 118 4.23 0.89 19.47
CA THR A 118 4.40 2.23 18.91
C THR A 118 5.35 3.07 19.74
N GLN A 119 5.20 3.03 21.08
CA GLN A 119 6.15 3.66 22.00
C GLN A 119 7.58 3.13 21.80
N LEU A 120 7.75 1.83 21.56
CA LEU A 120 9.05 1.22 21.32
C LEU A 120 9.67 1.63 19.97
N ILE A 121 8.82 1.82 18.95
CA ILE A 121 9.25 2.33 17.63
C ILE A 121 9.70 3.78 17.74
N GLU A 122 8.90 4.64 18.39
CA GLU A 122 9.22 6.06 18.60
C GLU A 122 10.47 6.24 19.48
N SER A 123 10.67 5.35 20.45
CA SER A 123 11.87 5.32 21.29
C SER A 123 13.11 4.77 20.57
N GLY A 124 12.98 4.24 19.34
CA GLY A 124 14.09 3.60 18.61
C GLY A 124 14.60 2.30 19.23
N LYS A 125 13.83 1.66 20.13
CA LYS A 125 14.23 0.44 20.85
C LYS A 125 13.80 -0.85 20.14
N ALA A 126 12.93 -0.75 19.14
CA ALA A 126 12.48 -1.91 18.37
C ALA A 126 13.53 -2.27 17.30
N GLN A 127 13.96 -3.53 17.28
CA GLN A 127 14.86 -4.07 16.26
C GLN A 127 14.10 -4.57 15.03
N LEU A 128 12.90 -5.15 15.23
CA LEU A 128 12.04 -5.66 14.16
C LEU A 128 10.57 -5.55 14.58
N VAL A 129 9.73 -5.10 13.65
CA VAL A 129 8.28 -5.01 13.85
C VAL A 129 7.56 -5.98 12.91
N VAL A 130 6.62 -6.75 13.45
CA VAL A 130 5.81 -7.71 12.69
C VAL A 130 4.36 -7.27 12.74
N ILE A 131 3.75 -7.13 11.56
CA ILE A 131 2.41 -6.57 11.37
C ILE A 131 1.53 -7.62 10.71
N ALA A 132 0.31 -7.83 11.20
CA ALA A 132 -0.66 -8.70 10.54
C ALA A 132 -1.33 -7.99 9.35
N HIS A 133 -1.63 -8.74 8.29
CA HIS A 133 -2.33 -8.21 7.10
C HIS A 133 -3.86 -8.10 7.24
N ASP A 134 -4.46 -8.87 8.15
CA ASP A 134 -5.90 -9.15 8.27
C ASP A 134 -6.50 -8.51 9.52
N VAL A 135 -5.95 -7.37 9.93
CA VAL A 135 -6.48 -6.57 11.05
C VAL A 135 -7.76 -5.89 10.61
N ASP A 136 -8.76 -6.00 11.46
CA ASP A 136 -10.07 -5.39 11.28
C ASP A 136 -10.41 -4.72 12.62
N PRO A 137 -10.54 -3.38 12.67
CA PRO A 137 -10.44 -2.39 11.58
C PRO A 137 -9.01 -2.06 11.11
N LEU A 138 -8.83 -1.69 9.84
CA LEU A 138 -7.51 -1.52 9.19
C LEU A 138 -6.76 -0.24 9.65
N GLU A 139 -7.50 0.76 10.09
CA GLU A 139 -7.03 2.05 10.60
C GLU A 139 -6.02 1.89 11.74
N ILE A 140 -6.14 0.79 12.48
CA ILE A 140 -5.24 0.44 13.57
C ILE A 140 -3.80 0.29 13.06
N VAL A 141 -3.59 -0.31 11.89
CA VAL A 141 -2.24 -0.65 11.39
C VAL A 141 -1.80 0.14 10.17
N VAL A 142 -2.70 0.84 9.48
CA VAL A 142 -2.41 1.47 8.17
C VAL A 142 -1.21 2.43 8.19
N TRP A 143 -1.00 3.13 9.31
CA TRP A 143 0.07 4.11 9.50
C TRP A 143 1.37 3.50 10.02
N LEU A 144 1.33 2.27 10.56
CA LEU A 144 2.45 1.64 11.23
C LEU A 144 3.66 1.39 10.30
N PRO A 145 3.50 0.91 9.04
CA PRO A 145 4.62 0.80 8.11
C PRO A 145 5.30 2.15 7.81
N THR A 146 4.52 3.23 7.76
CA THR A 146 5.06 4.59 7.53
C THR A 146 5.85 5.07 8.74
N LEU A 147 5.36 4.79 9.95
CA LEU A 147 6.08 5.10 11.19
C LEU A 147 7.42 4.34 11.27
N CYS A 148 7.40 3.02 11.01
CA CYS A 148 8.63 2.21 10.99
C CYS A 148 9.65 2.74 9.98
N LYS A 149 9.19 3.14 8.78
CA LYS A 149 10.06 3.72 7.76
C LYS A 149 10.67 5.06 8.19
N LYS A 150 9.90 5.93 8.85
CA LYS A 150 10.39 7.21 9.37
C LYS A 150 11.46 7.02 10.44
N MET A 151 11.30 6.03 11.31
CA MET A 151 12.24 5.71 12.38
C MET A 151 13.39 4.79 11.94
N GLY A 152 13.43 4.35 10.67
CA GLY A 152 14.46 3.45 10.16
C GLY A 152 14.41 2.02 10.70
N ILE A 153 13.27 1.60 11.26
CA ILE A 153 13.09 0.26 11.85
C ILE A 153 12.53 -0.70 10.78
N PRO A 154 13.16 -1.87 10.57
CA PRO A 154 12.65 -2.85 9.62
C PRO A 154 11.33 -3.45 10.10
N TYR A 155 10.41 -3.68 9.15
CA TYR A 155 9.11 -4.29 9.45
C TYR A 155 8.78 -5.41 8.45
N VAL A 156 7.96 -6.36 8.90
CA VAL A 156 7.49 -7.48 8.09
C VAL A 156 5.97 -7.60 8.21
N ILE A 157 5.29 -7.76 7.07
CA ILE A 157 3.84 -8.01 7.04
C ILE A 157 3.60 -9.51 6.89
N VAL A 158 2.91 -10.11 7.84
CA VAL A 158 2.64 -11.56 7.87
C VAL A 158 1.17 -11.88 7.67
N LYS A 159 0.92 -13.08 7.13
CA LYS A 159 -0.43 -13.63 7.00
C LYS A 159 -0.92 -14.20 8.33
N GLY A 160 -2.03 -13.66 8.82
CA GLY A 160 -2.82 -14.19 9.94
C GLY A 160 -2.50 -13.53 11.29
N LYS A 161 -3.37 -12.63 11.74
CA LYS A 161 -3.34 -12.04 13.10
C LYS A 161 -3.52 -13.07 14.19
N ALA A 162 -4.23 -14.16 13.89
CA ALA A 162 -4.39 -15.30 14.78
C ALA A 162 -3.05 -16.01 15.04
N ARG A 163 -2.20 -16.14 14.01
CA ARG A 163 -0.87 -16.76 14.14
C ARG A 163 0.08 -15.91 15.00
N LEU A 164 -0.02 -14.59 14.93
CA LEU A 164 0.69 -13.71 15.87
C LEU A 164 0.10 -13.81 17.29
N GLY A 165 -1.22 -13.96 17.40
CA GLY A 165 -1.92 -14.19 18.65
C GLY A 165 -1.41 -15.42 19.39
N THR A 166 -1.23 -16.55 18.69
CA THR A 166 -0.77 -17.80 19.31
C THR A 166 0.61 -17.64 19.95
N VAL A 167 1.53 -16.88 19.34
CA VAL A 167 2.82 -16.56 19.95
C VAL A 167 2.62 -15.89 21.30
N VAL A 168 1.74 -14.90 21.42
CA VAL A 168 1.59 -14.10 22.66
C VAL A 168 0.51 -14.62 23.62
N HIS A 169 0.04 -15.86 23.42
CA HIS A 169 -1.07 -16.46 24.21
C HIS A 169 -2.38 -15.65 24.14
N LYS A 170 -2.69 -15.08 22.98
CA LYS A 170 -3.94 -14.35 22.70
C LYS A 170 -4.65 -14.93 21.49
N LYS A 171 -5.95 -14.63 21.35
CA LYS A 171 -6.73 -15.02 20.17
C LYS A 171 -6.15 -14.36 18.91
N ASN A 172 -5.92 -13.04 18.99
CA ASN A 172 -5.43 -12.21 17.89
C ASN A 172 -4.35 -11.24 18.39
N ALA A 173 -3.38 -10.91 17.53
CA ALA A 173 -2.46 -9.79 17.74
C ALA A 173 -2.25 -9.03 16.43
N ALA A 174 -2.44 -7.71 16.46
CA ALA A 174 -2.32 -6.85 15.28
C ALA A 174 -0.84 -6.56 14.92
N ALA A 175 -0.03 -6.28 15.95
CA ALA A 175 1.39 -6.00 15.81
C ALA A 175 2.17 -6.58 16.99
N VAL A 176 3.39 -7.00 16.69
CA VAL A 176 4.34 -7.64 17.60
C VAL A 176 5.73 -7.07 17.30
N CYS A 177 6.58 -6.85 18.31
CA CYS A 177 7.94 -6.38 18.08
C CYS A 177 8.98 -7.10 18.94
N LEU A 178 10.20 -7.16 18.42
CA LEU A 178 11.40 -7.61 19.12
C LEU A 178 12.23 -6.38 19.48
N THR A 179 12.57 -6.24 20.76
CA THR A 179 13.44 -5.15 21.25
C THR A 179 14.89 -5.58 21.41
N ALA A 180 15.08 -6.85 21.77
CA ALA A 180 16.39 -7.46 21.93
C ALA A 180 16.27 -8.94 21.57
N VAL A 181 17.39 -9.53 21.18
CA VAL A 181 17.54 -10.94 20.84
C VAL A 181 18.85 -11.41 21.46
N LYS A 182 18.94 -12.68 21.85
CA LYS A 182 20.20 -13.27 22.36
C LYS A 182 21.23 -13.33 21.23
N ASN A 183 22.51 -13.32 21.59
CA ASN A 183 23.61 -13.31 20.61
C ASN A 183 23.57 -14.49 19.62
N GLU A 184 23.10 -15.66 20.07
CA GLU A 184 22.95 -16.87 19.25
C GLU A 184 21.97 -16.68 18.08
N ASP A 185 20.89 -15.96 18.31
CA ASP A 185 19.80 -15.77 17.35
C ASP A 185 19.97 -14.51 16.48
N GLN A 186 21.00 -13.69 16.75
CA GLN A 186 21.25 -12.43 16.04
C GLN A 186 21.48 -12.65 14.53
N ARG A 187 22.10 -13.78 14.16
CA ARG A 187 22.32 -14.17 12.75
C ARG A 187 21.01 -14.52 12.04
N GLU A 188 20.09 -15.20 12.73
CA GLU A 188 18.76 -15.51 12.20
C GLU A 188 17.94 -14.23 12.00
N LEU A 189 17.98 -13.34 12.98
CA LEU A 189 17.32 -12.03 12.91
C LEU A 189 17.85 -11.19 11.73
N ALA A 190 19.18 -11.12 11.55
CA ALA A 190 19.79 -10.32 10.49
C ALA A 190 19.32 -10.76 9.10
N LYS A 191 19.22 -12.07 8.83
CA LYS A 191 18.71 -12.61 7.57
C LYS A 191 17.24 -12.23 7.32
N ILE A 192 16.41 -12.29 8.36
CA ILE A 192 14.99 -11.88 8.28
C ILE A 192 14.89 -10.37 8.00
N VAL A 193 15.73 -9.56 8.67
CA VAL A 193 15.77 -8.11 8.49
C VAL A 193 16.19 -7.75 7.07
N GLU A 194 17.20 -8.41 6.51
CA GLU A 194 17.65 -8.19 5.13
C GLU A 194 16.53 -8.49 4.12
N ALA A 195 15.87 -9.66 4.27
CA ALA A 195 14.73 -10.03 3.44
C ALA A 195 13.57 -9.03 3.59
N ALA A 196 13.31 -8.55 4.81
CA ALA A 196 12.27 -7.55 5.07
C ALA A 196 12.55 -6.22 4.35
N LYS A 197 13.79 -5.73 4.44
CA LYS A 197 14.19 -4.48 3.79
C LYS A 197 14.02 -4.55 2.27
N ALA A 198 14.49 -5.65 1.67
CA ALA A 198 14.34 -5.89 0.24
C ALA A 198 12.86 -5.87 -0.23
N LEU A 199 11.94 -6.39 0.59
CA LEU A 199 10.52 -6.45 0.26
C LEU A 199 9.78 -5.11 0.45
N TYR A 200 10.18 -4.31 1.44
CA TYR A 200 9.33 -3.24 1.99
C TYR A 200 9.86 -1.80 1.87
N GLU A 201 11.15 -1.59 1.59
CA GLU A 201 11.74 -0.24 1.53
C GLU A 201 11.28 0.58 0.32
N GLY A 202 10.96 -0.09 -0.80
CA GLY A 202 10.57 0.52 -2.07
C GLY A 202 9.23 1.28 -2.06
N ARG A 203 8.97 2.02 -3.16
CA ARG A 203 7.65 2.66 -3.38
C ARG A 203 6.59 1.60 -3.67
N VAL A 204 5.42 1.77 -3.06
CA VAL A 204 4.24 0.93 -3.35
C VAL A 204 3.39 1.63 -4.40
N SER A 205 3.01 0.88 -5.43
CA SER A 205 2.08 1.33 -6.45
C SER A 205 0.65 1.24 -5.95
N TRP A 206 -0.27 1.90 -6.66
CA TRP A 206 -1.69 1.62 -6.54
C TRP A 206 -1.95 0.13 -6.76
N GLY A 207 -2.85 -0.43 -5.97
CA GLY A 207 -3.29 -1.83 -6.09
C GLY A 207 -4.65 -1.90 -6.77
N GLY A 208 -5.06 -3.10 -7.18
CA GLY A 208 -6.39 -3.31 -7.77
C GLY A 208 -6.38 -3.21 -9.30
N GLY A 209 -7.52 -2.84 -9.88
CA GLY A 209 -7.68 -2.78 -11.34
C GLY A 209 -7.66 -4.15 -12.04
N ILE A 210 -7.75 -5.24 -11.28
CA ILE A 210 -7.80 -6.59 -11.86
C ILE A 210 -9.24 -6.88 -12.30
N MET A 211 -9.47 -6.91 -13.60
CA MET A 211 -10.77 -7.27 -14.17
C MET A 211 -11.14 -8.73 -13.83
N GLY A 212 -12.43 -9.06 -13.73
CA GLY A 212 -12.88 -10.42 -13.47
C GLY A 212 -12.50 -11.42 -14.56
N ALA A 213 -12.43 -12.71 -14.21
CA ALA A 213 -11.95 -13.79 -15.09
C ALA A 213 -12.66 -13.84 -16.46
N LYS A 214 -13.99 -13.68 -16.49
CA LYS A 214 -14.78 -13.66 -17.73
C LYS A 214 -14.39 -12.48 -18.65
N SER A 215 -14.18 -11.31 -18.06
CA SER A 215 -13.75 -10.11 -18.80
C SER A 215 -12.33 -10.27 -19.33
N GLN A 216 -11.39 -10.77 -18.50
CA GLN A 216 -10.03 -11.06 -18.93
C GLN A 216 -9.99 -12.10 -20.06
N ALA A 217 -10.83 -13.14 -20.01
CA ALA A 217 -10.92 -14.14 -21.06
C ALA A 217 -11.41 -13.53 -22.38
N LYS A 218 -12.44 -12.66 -22.33
CA LYS A 218 -12.95 -11.94 -23.49
C LYS A 218 -11.90 -11.00 -24.09
N THR A 219 -11.19 -10.23 -23.27
CA THR A 219 -10.10 -9.34 -23.70
C THR A 219 -8.95 -10.14 -24.29
N ARG A 220 -8.55 -11.27 -23.69
CA ARG A 220 -7.53 -12.17 -24.25
C ARG A 220 -7.95 -12.76 -25.60
N LYS A 221 -9.21 -13.18 -25.76
CA LYS A 221 -9.73 -13.70 -27.04
C LYS A 221 -9.70 -12.64 -28.13
N ARG A 222 -10.10 -11.39 -27.81
CA ARG A 222 -10.02 -10.25 -28.73
C ARG A 222 -8.56 -9.91 -29.10
N ALA A 223 -7.67 -9.83 -28.13
CA ALA A 223 -6.25 -9.55 -28.36
C ALA A 223 -5.60 -10.61 -29.26
N ARG A 224 -5.95 -11.90 -29.08
CA ARG A 224 -5.50 -12.99 -29.96
C ARG A 224 -6.03 -12.87 -31.38
N ALA A 225 -7.29 -12.47 -31.55
CA ALA A 225 -7.87 -12.26 -32.89
C ALA A 225 -7.17 -11.12 -33.64
N VAL A 226 -6.98 -9.98 -32.98
CA VAL A 226 -6.25 -8.83 -33.53
C VAL A 226 -4.80 -9.18 -33.87
N ALA A 227 -4.11 -9.91 -32.99
CA ALA A 227 -2.74 -10.35 -33.25
C ALA A 227 -2.62 -11.34 -34.42
N ARG A 228 -3.69 -12.11 -34.70
CA ARG A 228 -3.77 -12.99 -35.87
C ARG A 228 -4.04 -12.21 -37.16
N GLU A 229 -4.82 -11.14 -37.10
CA GLU A 229 -5.12 -10.27 -38.24
C GLU A 229 -3.94 -9.34 -38.60
N ALA A 230 -3.07 -9.03 -37.64
CA ALA A 230 -1.87 -8.23 -37.84
C ALA A 230 -0.66 -9.01 -38.36
N ARG A 231 -0.79 -10.32 -38.56
CA ARG A 231 0.25 -11.22 -39.10
C ARG A 231 -0.14 -11.66 -40.51
#